data_AF-A0A7C5YAU2-F1
#
_entry.id   AF-A0A7C5YAU2-F1
#
_cell.length_a   1.000
_cell.length_b   1.000
_cell.length_c   1.000
_cell.angle_alpha   90.00
_cell.angle_beta   90.00
_cell.angle_gamma   90.00
#
_symmetry.space_group_name_H-M   'P 1'
#
loop_
_entity.id
_entity.type
_entity.pdbx_description
1 polymer ?
#
loop_
_entity_poly.entity_id
_entity_poly.type
_entity_poly.pdbx_seq_one_letter_code
_entity_poly.pdbx_strand_id
1 'polypeptide(L)'
;MVLGITRLKYLGEDLIRCLDCGELSFKIVFYIYEAPLVGEVLIEHGYCTLCEFRRSDVSVINYGKPKTIKIKVKSVDDLKIIVIKSSSSSIEIPELGIEINPGIAAPGYITTVEGILERVLDVIPSDCELRKECLDEVNLIKKAMNGLVEFTLIIKDPLGRSAVIYEEGRNNVVIEEYVESQ
;
A
#
# COMPACT_ATOMS: atom_id res chain seq x y z
N MET A 1 -31.51 -13.42 10.76
CA MET A 1 -30.78 -13.32 12.04
C MET A 1 -29.35 -13.77 11.76
N VAL A 2 -28.50 -12.86 11.25
CA VAL A 2 -27.10 -13.17 10.89
C VAL A 2 -26.27 -12.75 12.09
N LEU A 3 -25.74 -13.73 12.81
CA LEU A 3 -24.83 -13.51 13.94
C LEU A 3 -23.60 -12.76 13.43
N GLY A 4 -23.50 -11.48 13.81
CA GLY A 4 -22.34 -10.65 13.55
C GLY A 4 -21.15 -11.15 14.34
N ILE A 5 -20.27 -11.91 13.68
CA ILE A 5 -18.93 -12.18 14.18
C ILE A 5 -18.12 -10.92 13.89
N THR A 6 -17.96 -10.06 14.89
CA THR A 6 -17.08 -8.90 14.80
C THR A 6 -15.66 -9.43 14.61
N ARG A 7 -15.13 -9.39 13.38
CA ARG A 7 -13.77 -9.84 13.05
C ARG A 7 -12.67 -8.87 13.51
N LEU A 8 -13.06 -7.83 14.25
CA LEU A 8 -12.20 -6.79 14.78
C LEU A 8 -12.09 -6.96 16.30
N LYS A 9 -10.86 -7.14 16.79
CA LYS A 9 -10.51 -7.32 18.20
C LYS A 9 -9.63 -6.16 18.65
N TYR A 10 -10.10 -5.41 19.65
CA TYR A 10 -9.28 -4.41 20.33
C TYR A 10 -8.12 -5.08 21.09
N LEU A 11 -6.90 -4.58 20.91
CA LEU A 11 -5.72 -5.04 21.63
C LEU A 11 -5.32 -4.13 22.79
N GLY A 12 -5.49 -2.82 22.62
CA GLY A 12 -5.00 -1.85 23.59
C GLY A 12 -4.92 -0.44 23.01
N GLU A 13 -4.57 0.50 23.88
CA GLU A 13 -4.27 1.88 23.52
C GLU A 13 -3.07 2.36 24.34
N ASP A 14 -2.31 3.28 23.76
CA ASP A 14 -1.20 3.96 24.41
C ASP A 14 -1.30 5.48 24.22
N LEU A 15 -0.68 6.23 25.13
CA LEU A 15 -0.49 7.67 25.03
C LEU A 15 1.01 7.97 24.86
N ILE A 16 1.38 8.50 23.70
CA ILE A 16 2.77 8.81 23.36
C ILE A 16 2.95 10.30 23.01
N ARG A 17 4.21 10.73 22.87
CA ARG A 17 4.53 12.08 22.41
C ARG A 17 4.17 12.22 20.94
N CYS A 18 3.48 13.31 20.60
CA CYS A 18 3.12 13.63 19.24
C CYS A 18 4.37 14.00 18.43
N LEU A 19 4.50 13.45 17.23
CA LEU A 19 5.62 13.74 16.32
C LEU A 19 5.56 15.16 15.76
N ASP A 20 4.38 15.77 15.76
CA ASP A 20 4.14 17.10 15.19
C ASP A 20 4.33 18.21 16.24
N CYS A 21 3.66 18.11 17.40
CA CYS A 21 3.75 19.13 18.45
C CYS A 21 4.69 18.80 19.63
N GLY A 22 5.22 17.57 19.73
CA GLY A 22 6.15 17.15 20.79
C GLY A 22 5.51 16.84 22.17
N GLU A 23 4.24 17.18 22.36
CA GLU A 23 3.51 16.98 23.61
C GLU A 23 3.01 15.55 23.79
N LEU A 24 2.92 15.08 25.04
CA LEU A 24 2.36 13.77 25.41
C LEU A 24 0.82 13.76 25.22
N SER A 25 0.40 13.69 23.96
CA SER A 25 -0.97 13.96 23.53
C SER A 25 -1.45 13.09 22.36
N PHE A 26 -0.59 12.19 21.86
CA PHE A 26 -0.92 11.32 20.75
C PHE A 26 -1.45 9.99 21.28
N LYS A 27 -2.77 9.80 21.16
CA LYS A 27 -3.42 8.52 21.50
C LYS A 27 -3.31 7.61 20.30
N ILE A 28 -2.82 6.39 20.50
CA ILE A 28 -2.76 5.34 19.49
C ILE A 28 -3.54 4.13 19.97
N VAL A 29 -4.36 3.55 19.10
CA VAL A 29 -5.22 2.40 19.38
C VAL A 29 -4.87 1.27 18.44
N PHE A 30 -4.79 0.06 18.98
CA PHE A 30 -4.39 -1.15 18.27
C PHE A 30 -5.58 -2.11 18.14
N TYR A 31 -5.80 -2.63 16.94
CA TYR A 31 -6.79 -3.68 16.68
C TYR A 31 -6.16 -4.82 15.89
N ILE A 32 -6.56 -6.06 16.19
CA ILE A 32 -6.41 -7.19 15.25
C ILE A 32 -7.68 -7.30 14.45
N TYR A 33 -7.57 -7.35 13.13
CA TYR A 33 -8.66 -7.63 12.23
C TYR A 33 -8.37 -8.90 11.44
N GLU A 34 -9.31 -9.85 11.43
CA GLU A 34 -9.25 -11.01 10.54
C GLU A 34 -9.81 -10.62 9.16
N ALA A 35 -8.92 -10.06 8.33
CA ALA A 35 -9.25 -9.61 7.01
C ALA A 35 -9.53 -10.80 6.08
N PRO A 36 -10.72 -10.85 5.43
CA PRO A 36 -10.99 -11.85 4.41
C PRO A 36 -9.85 -11.88 3.38
N LEU A 37 -9.33 -13.07 3.04
CA LEU A 37 -8.28 -13.30 2.04
C LEU A 37 -6.85 -12.89 2.45
N VAL A 38 -6.68 -12.16 3.56
CA VAL A 38 -5.38 -11.64 4.02
C VAL A 38 -4.92 -12.31 5.31
N GLY A 39 -5.86 -12.76 6.14
CA GLY A 39 -5.59 -13.27 7.49
C GLY A 39 -5.55 -12.15 8.53
N GLU A 40 -4.83 -12.38 9.62
CA GLU A 40 -4.75 -11.41 10.73
C GLU A 40 -3.86 -10.21 10.37
N VAL A 41 -4.46 -9.02 10.46
CA VAL A 41 -3.77 -7.74 10.32
C VAL A 41 -3.86 -6.94 11.61
N LEU A 42 -2.77 -6.26 11.98
CA LEU A 42 -2.71 -5.25 13.03
C LEU A 42 -3.06 -3.89 12.39
N ILE A 43 -4.11 -3.27 12.89
CA ILE A 43 -4.53 -1.91 12.55
C ILE A 43 -4.09 -1.01 13.69
N GLU A 44 -3.29 -0.01 13.38
CA GLU A 44 -2.89 1.07 14.28
C GLU A 44 -3.63 2.33 13.85
N HIS A 45 -4.32 2.98 14.77
CA HIS A 45 -4.99 4.25 14.52
C HIS A 45 -4.64 5.23 15.62
N GLY A 46 -4.00 6.34 15.25
CA GLY A 46 -3.57 7.37 16.18
C GLY A 46 -4.04 8.76 15.81
N TYR A 47 -4.33 9.55 16.84
CA TYR A 47 -4.69 10.96 16.73
C TYR A 47 -4.14 11.78 17.90
N CYS A 48 -3.70 13.00 17.60
CA CYS A 48 -3.30 13.97 18.59
C CYS A 48 -4.53 14.69 19.15
N THR A 49 -4.64 14.80 20.47
CA THR A 49 -5.72 15.57 21.10
C THR A 49 -5.48 17.08 21.09
N LEU A 50 -4.34 17.56 20.57
CA LEU A 50 -3.93 18.97 20.63
C LEU A 50 -3.65 19.62 19.26
N CYS A 51 -3.04 18.93 18.30
CA CYS A 51 -2.59 19.54 17.02
C CYS A 51 -3.19 18.89 15.76
N GLU A 52 -4.29 18.16 15.89
CA GLU A 52 -5.02 17.48 14.80
C GLU A 52 -4.24 16.41 14.01
N PHE A 53 -2.95 16.22 14.26
CA PHE A 53 -2.14 15.17 13.63
C PHE A 53 -2.78 13.78 13.79
N ARG A 54 -2.90 13.04 12.69
CA ARG A 54 -3.46 11.69 12.64
C ARG A 54 -2.53 10.76 11.85
N ARG A 55 -2.46 9.50 12.27
CA ARG A 55 -1.75 8.44 11.55
C ARG A 55 -2.57 7.17 11.63
N SER A 56 -2.67 6.44 10.52
CA SER A 56 -3.15 5.06 10.54
C SER A 56 -2.15 4.17 9.83
N ASP A 57 -1.97 2.97 10.34
CA ASP A 57 -1.07 1.97 9.76
C ASP A 57 -1.77 0.61 9.78
N VAL A 58 -1.50 -0.22 8.77
CA VAL A 58 -1.99 -1.59 8.70
C VAL A 58 -0.83 -2.51 8.38
N SER A 59 -0.58 -3.49 9.24
CA SER A 59 0.48 -4.46 9.06
C SER A 59 -0.04 -5.89 9.16
N VAL A 60 0.46 -6.77 8.30
CA VAL A 60 0.16 -8.21 8.41
C VAL A 60 1.00 -8.79 9.54
N ILE A 61 0.34 -9.47 10.50
CA ILE A 61 0.98 -9.96 11.73
C ILE A 61 1.95 -11.11 11.41
N ASN A 62 1.60 -11.93 10.43
CA ASN A 62 2.42 -13.05 10.00
C ASN A 62 3.52 -12.60 9.04
N TYR A 63 4.77 -12.95 9.34
CA TYR A 63 5.87 -12.82 8.41
C TYR A 63 5.79 -13.95 7.38
N GLY A 64 5.85 -13.59 6.11
CA GLY A 64 6.00 -14.54 5.01
C GLY A 64 7.47 -14.69 4.63
N LYS A 65 7.72 -15.52 3.62
CA LYS A 65 9.01 -15.48 2.91
C LYS A 65 9.13 -14.16 2.13
N PRO A 66 10.34 -13.62 1.93
CA PRO A 66 10.56 -12.54 0.97
C PRO A 66 9.89 -12.87 -0.35
N LYS A 67 9.15 -11.93 -0.92
CA LYS A 67 8.41 -12.19 -2.17
C LYS A 67 8.46 -11.00 -3.13
N THR A 68 8.38 -11.31 -4.41
CA THR A 68 8.11 -10.34 -5.48
C THR A 68 6.73 -10.66 -6.06
N ILE A 69 5.84 -9.67 -6.03
CA ILE A 69 4.55 -9.74 -6.70
C ILE A 69 4.66 -8.95 -8.00
N LYS A 70 4.32 -9.56 -9.12
CA LYS A 70 4.27 -8.93 -10.45
C LYS A 70 2.84 -8.97 -10.97
N ILE A 71 2.28 -7.82 -11.30
CA ILE A 71 0.94 -7.68 -11.88
C ILE A 71 1.10 -7.05 -13.26
N LYS A 72 0.82 -7.82 -14.31
CA LYS A 72 0.77 -7.28 -15.67
C LYS A 72 -0.60 -6.66 -15.93
N VAL A 73 -0.64 -5.34 -15.98
CA VAL A 73 -1.86 -4.56 -16.20
C VAL A 73 -2.07 -4.41 -17.70
N LYS A 74 -3.15 -4.98 -18.22
CA LYS A 74 -3.49 -4.93 -19.66
C LYS A 74 -4.81 -4.26 -19.95
N SER A 75 -5.62 -4.05 -18.91
CA SER A 75 -6.98 -3.55 -19.04
C SER A 75 -7.38 -2.70 -17.85
N VAL A 76 -8.46 -1.94 -17.99
CA VAL A 76 -9.05 -1.14 -16.91
C VAL A 76 -9.52 -2.04 -15.75
N ASP A 77 -9.89 -3.29 -16.01
CA ASP A 77 -10.30 -4.21 -14.94
C ASP A 77 -9.13 -4.71 -14.09
N ASP A 78 -7.90 -4.69 -14.63
CA ASP A 78 -6.70 -5.01 -13.86
C ASP A 78 -6.33 -3.89 -12.88
N LEU A 79 -6.71 -2.64 -13.20
CA LEU A 79 -6.50 -1.49 -12.31
C LEU A 79 -7.26 -1.62 -10.98
N LYS A 80 -8.33 -2.42 -10.97
CA LYS A 80 -9.17 -2.70 -9.79
C LYS A 80 -8.60 -3.79 -8.88
N ILE A 81 -7.50 -4.44 -9.27
CA ILE A 81 -6.85 -5.45 -8.41
C ILE A 81 -6.47 -4.79 -7.09
N ILE A 82 -6.91 -5.40 -5.99
CA ILE A 82 -6.62 -4.90 -4.65
C ILE A 82 -5.20 -5.31 -4.28
N VAL A 83 -4.42 -4.33 -3.84
CA VAL A 83 -3.04 -4.45 -3.41
C VAL A 83 -2.95 -4.11 -1.93
N ILE A 84 -2.26 -4.97 -1.19
CA ILE A 84 -1.89 -4.75 0.19
C ILE A 84 -0.38 -4.54 0.19
N LYS A 85 0.01 -3.28 0.35
CA LYS A 85 1.40 -2.86 0.41
C LYS A 85 1.84 -2.86 1.88
N SER A 86 2.93 -3.55 2.19
CA SER A 86 3.57 -3.45 3.50
C SER A 86 4.47 -2.21 3.60
N SER A 87 4.70 -1.72 4.82
CA SER A 87 5.63 -0.62 5.12
C SER A 87 7.08 -0.92 4.70
N SER A 88 7.46 -2.20 4.62
CA SER A 88 8.79 -2.66 4.21
C SER A 88 8.96 -2.85 2.71
N SER A 89 7.88 -2.74 1.91
CA SER A 89 7.93 -3.06 0.48
C SER A 89 8.38 -1.88 -0.38
N SER A 90 9.04 -2.16 -1.51
CA SER A 90 9.23 -1.21 -2.61
C SER A 90 8.23 -1.47 -3.74
N ILE A 91 7.99 -0.44 -4.56
CA ILE A 91 7.16 -0.49 -5.77
C ILE A 91 8.00 -0.08 -6.97
N GLU A 92 7.88 -0.82 -8.07
CA GLU A 92 8.49 -0.50 -9.37
C GLU A 92 7.43 -0.61 -10.47
N ILE A 93 7.43 0.36 -11.40
CA ILE A 93 6.68 0.30 -12.67
C ILE A 93 7.65 0.72 -13.80
N PRO A 94 8.43 -0.22 -14.34
CA PRO A 94 9.50 0.09 -15.29
C PRO A 94 9.04 0.85 -16.54
N GLU A 95 7.87 0.50 -17.08
CA GLU A 95 7.30 1.12 -18.28
C GLU A 95 6.91 2.60 -18.06
N LEU A 96 6.72 3.01 -16.81
CA LEU A 96 6.41 4.37 -16.41
C LEU A 96 7.59 5.09 -15.74
N GLY A 97 8.76 4.42 -15.60
CA GLY A 97 9.92 4.98 -14.92
C GLY A 97 9.72 5.21 -13.42
N ILE A 98 8.78 4.50 -12.78
CA ILE A 98 8.44 4.71 -11.37
C ILE A 98 9.23 3.72 -10.50
N GLU A 99 9.89 4.24 -9.48
CA GLU A 99 10.49 3.47 -8.40
C GLU A 99 10.20 4.16 -7.05
N ILE A 100 9.64 3.41 -6.10
CA ILE A 100 9.28 3.90 -4.77
C ILE A 100 9.90 2.96 -3.75
N ASN A 101 10.89 3.47 -3.02
CA ASN A 101 11.53 2.75 -1.94
C ASN A 101 10.88 3.10 -0.59
N PRO A 102 10.77 2.15 0.35
CA PRO A 102 10.19 2.41 1.66
C PRO A 102 11.05 3.40 2.44
N GLY A 103 10.43 4.49 2.91
CA GLY A 103 11.04 5.41 3.86
C GLY A 103 10.91 4.93 5.31
N ILE A 104 11.63 5.57 6.23
CA ILE A 104 11.66 5.22 7.67
C ILE A 104 10.26 5.19 8.31
N ALA A 105 9.32 5.99 7.79
CA ALA A 105 7.95 6.10 8.29
C ALA A 105 6.89 5.74 7.23
N ALA A 106 7.24 4.99 6.18
CA ALA A 106 6.29 4.62 5.15
C ALA A 106 5.20 3.69 5.73
N PRO A 107 3.91 4.06 5.69
CA PRO A 107 2.85 3.23 6.21
C PRO A 107 2.58 2.04 5.28
N GLY A 108 2.13 0.92 5.85
CA GLY A 108 1.42 -0.10 5.08
C GLY A 108 0.01 0.38 4.76
N TYR A 109 -0.55 -0.04 3.62
CA TYR A 109 -1.91 0.32 3.25
C TYR A 109 -2.54 -0.67 2.28
N ILE A 110 -3.88 -0.66 2.29
CA ILE A 110 -4.72 -1.40 1.33
C ILE A 110 -5.19 -0.40 0.27
N THR A 111 -5.08 -0.78 -1.00
CA THR A 111 -5.43 0.06 -2.14
C THR A 111 -5.78 -0.80 -3.35
N THR A 112 -6.07 -0.19 -4.49
CA THR A 112 -6.03 -0.83 -5.81
C THR A 112 -4.75 -0.46 -6.56
N VAL A 113 -4.49 -1.11 -7.69
CA VAL A 113 -3.43 -0.71 -8.64
C VAL A 113 -3.63 0.73 -9.11
N GLU A 114 -4.87 1.13 -9.42
CA GLU A 114 -5.23 2.52 -9.71
C GLU A 114 -4.82 3.47 -8.58
N GLY A 115 -5.18 3.14 -7.33
CA GLY A 115 -4.84 3.96 -6.18
C GLY A 115 -3.34 4.01 -5.85
N ILE A 116 -2.50 3.17 -6.47
CA ILE A 116 -1.04 3.34 -6.45
C ILE A 116 -0.64 4.45 -7.42
N LEU A 117 -1.17 4.44 -8.64
CA LEU A 117 -0.90 5.48 -9.64
C LEU A 117 -1.39 6.86 -9.17
N GLU A 118 -2.56 6.93 -8.53
CA GLU A 118 -3.06 8.18 -7.91
C GLU A 118 -2.07 8.73 -6.89
N ARG A 119 -1.57 7.90 -5.97
CA ARG A 119 -0.56 8.32 -4.99
C ARG A 119 0.75 8.77 -5.64
N VAL A 120 1.14 8.20 -6.78
CA VAL A 120 2.30 8.67 -7.53
C VAL A 120 2.04 10.07 -8.09
N LEU A 121 0.85 10.34 -8.62
CA LEU A 121 0.50 11.67 -9.10
C LEU A 121 0.45 12.70 -7.97
N ASP A 122 -0.03 12.32 -6.78
CA ASP A 122 -0.13 13.20 -5.61
C ASP A 122 1.23 13.71 -5.10
N VAL A 123 2.31 12.97 -5.34
CA VAL A 123 3.67 13.38 -4.93
C VAL A 123 4.40 14.22 -5.97
N ILE A 124 3.86 14.33 -7.20
CA ILE A 124 4.45 15.15 -8.25
C ILE A 124 4.18 16.63 -7.91
N PRO A 125 5.23 17.47 -7.82
CA PRO A 125 5.05 18.90 -7.54
C PRO A 125 4.18 19.59 -8.59
N SER A 126 3.29 20.50 -8.18
CA SER A 126 2.36 21.17 -9.11
C SER A 126 3.06 22.05 -10.16
N ASP A 127 4.25 22.57 -9.84
CA ASP A 127 5.10 23.32 -10.78
C ASP A 127 5.80 22.43 -11.81
N CYS A 128 5.77 21.11 -11.61
CA CYS A 128 6.34 20.14 -12.53
C CYS A 128 5.63 20.15 -13.89
N GLU A 129 4.30 20.37 -13.92
CA GLU A 129 3.51 20.43 -15.17
C GLU A 129 3.91 21.59 -16.10
N LEU A 130 4.67 22.58 -15.61
CA LEU A 130 5.22 23.67 -16.43
C LEU A 130 6.41 23.22 -17.28
N ARG A 131 7.04 22.10 -16.93
CA ARG A 131 8.17 21.50 -17.66
C ARG A 131 7.64 20.41 -18.58
N LYS A 132 7.97 20.52 -19.87
CA LYS A 132 7.51 19.60 -20.92
C LYS A 132 7.78 18.12 -20.58
N GLU A 133 8.97 17.80 -20.10
CA GLU A 133 9.37 16.43 -19.77
C GLU A 133 8.49 15.82 -18.68
N CYS A 134 8.22 16.58 -17.61
CA CYS A 134 7.35 16.13 -16.53
C CYS A 134 5.88 16.02 -16.98
N LEU A 135 5.42 16.94 -17.83
CA LEU A 135 4.09 16.86 -18.41
C LEU A 135 3.90 15.58 -19.24
N ASP A 136 4.92 15.16 -19.98
CA ASP A 136 4.88 13.91 -20.76
C ASP A 136 4.79 12.67 -19.84
N GLU A 137 5.53 12.65 -18.73
CA GLU A 137 5.46 11.59 -17.69
C GLU A 137 4.08 11.53 -17.02
N VAL A 138 3.56 12.68 -16.57
CA VAL A 138 2.21 12.78 -15.98
C VAL A 138 1.15 12.29 -16.95
N ASN A 139 1.25 12.66 -18.23
CA ASN A 139 0.32 12.20 -19.27
C ASN A 139 0.44 10.70 -19.53
N LEU A 140 1.64 10.14 -19.44
CA LEU A 140 1.85 8.69 -19.57
C LEU A 140 1.16 7.93 -18.43
N ILE A 141 1.30 8.40 -17.19
CA ILE A 141 0.62 7.83 -16.01
C ILE A 141 -0.90 7.94 -16.19
N LYS A 142 -1.43 9.10 -16.59
CA LYS A 142 -2.86 9.30 -16.86
C LYS A 142 -3.36 8.35 -17.95
N LYS A 143 -2.59 8.10 -19.02
CA LYS A 143 -2.95 7.10 -20.05
C LYS A 143 -2.97 5.68 -19.49
N ALA A 144 -2.01 5.32 -18.64
CA ALA A 144 -1.99 4.03 -17.96
C ALA A 144 -3.22 3.82 -17.05
N MET A 145 -3.65 4.86 -16.31
CA MET A 145 -4.89 4.85 -15.52
C MET A 145 -6.17 4.68 -16.36
N ASN A 146 -6.12 5.02 -17.65
CA ASN A 146 -7.23 4.79 -18.58
C ASN A 146 -7.13 3.45 -19.33
N GLY A 147 -6.16 2.59 -18.98
CA GLY A 147 -5.91 1.31 -19.66
C GLY A 147 -5.38 1.45 -21.09
N LEU A 148 -4.86 2.62 -21.45
CA LEU A 148 -4.31 2.90 -22.80
C LEU A 148 -2.83 2.50 -22.93
N VAL A 149 -2.19 2.16 -21.82
CA VAL A 149 -0.78 1.74 -21.74
C VAL A 149 -0.73 0.51 -20.86
N GLU A 150 -0.20 -0.60 -21.39
CA GLU A 150 0.11 -1.77 -20.57
C GLU A 150 1.37 -1.51 -19.73
N PHE A 151 1.38 -1.96 -18.49
CA PHE A 151 2.55 -1.85 -17.61
C PHE A 151 2.61 -3.01 -16.61
N THR A 152 3.75 -3.14 -15.96
CA THR A 152 3.95 -4.16 -14.93
C THR A 152 4.15 -3.51 -13.58
N LEU A 153 3.20 -3.70 -12.66
CA LEU A 153 3.40 -3.33 -11.27
C LEU A 153 4.22 -4.42 -10.57
N ILE A 154 5.35 -4.04 -10.00
CA ILE A 154 6.24 -4.92 -9.25
C ILE A 154 6.28 -4.46 -7.80
N ILE A 155 6.01 -5.37 -6.87
CA ILE A 155 6.10 -5.12 -5.42
C ILE A 155 7.12 -6.09 -4.86
N LYS A 156 8.22 -5.57 -4.32
CA LYS A 156 9.24 -6.38 -3.64
C LYS A 156 9.03 -6.19 -2.15
N ASP A 157 8.74 -7.28 -1.45
CA ASP A 157 8.56 -7.26 -0.01
C ASP A 157 9.54 -8.20 0.69
N PRO A 158 10.61 -7.66 1.30
CA PRO A 158 11.60 -8.46 2.01
C PRO A 158 11.00 -9.19 3.23
N LEU A 159 9.90 -8.70 3.81
CA LEU A 159 9.28 -9.31 4.99
C LEU A 159 8.06 -10.19 4.63
N GLY A 160 7.73 -10.31 3.34
CA GLY A 160 6.70 -11.21 2.86
C GLY A 160 5.27 -10.86 3.29
N ARG A 161 5.00 -9.62 3.67
CA ARG A 161 3.71 -9.15 4.22
C ARG A 161 2.75 -8.61 3.16
N SER A 162 3.25 -8.26 1.98
CA SER A 162 2.46 -7.74 0.89
C SER A 162 1.64 -8.87 0.24
N ALA A 163 0.47 -8.49 -0.25
CA ALA A 163 -0.50 -9.41 -0.83
C ALA A 163 -1.29 -8.71 -1.94
N VAL A 164 -1.90 -9.52 -2.80
CA VAL A 164 -2.82 -9.06 -3.84
C VAL A 164 -4.06 -9.92 -3.82
N ILE A 165 -5.22 -9.30 -3.99
CA ILE A 165 -6.51 -9.98 -4.04
C ILE A 165 -7.03 -9.88 -5.48
N TYR A 166 -7.25 -11.04 -6.09
CA TYR A 166 -7.68 -11.18 -7.47
C TYR A 166 -8.57 -12.42 -7.62
N GLU A 167 -9.38 -12.45 -8.67
CA GLU A 167 -10.24 -13.60 -8.99
C GLU A 167 -9.40 -14.79 -9.49
N GLU A 168 -9.71 -16.01 -9.02
CA GLU A 168 -9.06 -17.23 -9.50
C GLU A 168 -9.18 -17.36 -11.03
N GLY A 169 -8.07 -17.67 -11.71
CA GLY A 169 -7.99 -17.75 -13.18
C GLY A 169 -7.39 -16.52 -13.87
N ARG A 170 -7.10 -15.43 -13.12
CA ARG A 170 -6.30 -14.30 -13.64
C ARG A 170 -4.82 -14.69 -13.76
N ASN A 171 -4.38 -14.97 -14.99
CA ASN A 171 -3.01 -15.36 -15.31
C ASN A 171 -2.01 -14.19 -15.42
N ASN A 172 -2.46 -12.97 -15.13
CA ASN A 172 -1.61 -11.76 -15.20
C ASN A 172 -0.98 -11.39 -13.85
N VAL A 173 -1.22 -12.17 -12.79
CA VAL A 173 -0.56 -12.03 -11.50
C VAL A 173 0.41 -13.18 -11.31
N VAL A 174 1.67 -12.85 -11.01
CA VAL A 174 2.73 -13.81 -10.69
C VAL A 174 3.31 -13.44 -9.33
N ILE A 175 3.35 -14.42 -8.42
CA ILE A 175 3.95 -14.27 -7.09
C ILE A 175 5.15 -15.20 -7.01
N GLU A 176 6.35 -14.63 -6.85
CA GLU A 176 7.60 -15.35 -6.68
C GLU A 176 8.05 -15.22 -5.21
N GLU A 177 8.08 -16.32 -4.47
CA GLU A 177 8.66 -16.37 -3.12
C GLU A 177 10.12 -16.80 -3.19
N TYR A 178 10.99 -16.12 -2.44
CA TYR A 178 12.41 -16.46 -2.34
C TYR A 178 12.69 -17.10 -0.98
N VAL A 179 13.64 -18.02 -0.95
CA VAL A 179 14.32 -18.42 0.28
C VAL A 179 15.59 -17.59 0.32
N GLU A 180 15.77 -16.74 1.33
CA GLU A 180 17.08 -16.12 1.56
C GLU A 180 18.10 -17.25 1.71
N SER A 181 19.08 -17.30 0.79
CA SER A 181 20.25 -18.15 0.94
C SER A 181 21.00 -17.66 2.16
N GLN A 182 21.07 -18.49 3.20
CA GLN A 182 21.87 -18.28 4.40
C GLN A 182 23.34 -18.01 4.08
#